data_AF-A0A7X5L0Y4-F1
#
_entry.id   AF-A0A7X5L0Y4-F1
#
_cell.length_a   1.000
_cell.length_b   1.000
_cell.length_c   1.000
_cell.angle_alpha   90.00
_cell.angle_beta   90.00
_cell.angle_gamma   90.00
#
_symmetry.space_group_name_H-M   'P 1'
#
loop_
_entity.id
_entity.type
_entity.pdbx_description
1 polymer ?
#
loop_
_entity_poly.entity_id
_entity_poly.type
_entity_poly.pdbx_seq_one_letter_code
_entity_poly.pdbx_strand_id
1 'polypeptide(L)' 'MVSKKNKRKIVYEGTNYYWYVRINEHGHRVHIISDDKKVHLEYPFLDTEIPVTPQDIRNYLKQYYANIL' A
#
# COMPACT_ATOMS: atom_id res chain seq x y z
N MET A 1 -6.54 12.97 -6.24
CA MET A 1 -7.52 11.94 -6.68
C MET A 1 -6.83 10.79 -7.40
N VAL A 2 -6.82 9.61 -6.75
CA VAL A 2 -6.28 8.36 -7.31
C VAL A 2 -7.38 7.62 -8.09
N SER A 3 -7.02 6.99 -9.21
CA SER A 3 -7.95 6.12 -9.94
C SER A 3 -8.33 4.93 -9.05
N LYS A 4 -9.63 4.77 -8.77
CA LYS A 4 -10.15 3.77 -7.80
C LYS A 4 -10.27 2.36 -8.39
N LYS A 5 -10.20 2.23 -9.73
CA LYS A 5 -10.37 0.94 -10.41
C LYS A 5 -9.30 -0.05 -9.93
N ASN A 6 -9.74 -1.23 -9.47
CA ASN A 6 -8.92 -2.33 -8.97
C ASN A 6 -7.99 -1.98 -7.79
N LYS A 7 -8.28 -0.92 -7.04
CA LYS A 7 -7.56 -0.56 -5.81
C LYS A 7 -8.45 -0.74 -4.60
N ARG A 8 -7.86 -1.26 -3.53
CA ARG A 8 -8.49 -1.35 -2.21
C ARG A 8 -8.24 -0.04 -1.46
N LYS A 9 -9.18 0.37 -0.61
CA LYS A 9 -9.09 1.60 0.19
C LYS A 9 -8.86 1.26 1.66
N ILE A 10 -8.06 2.07 2.35
CA ILE A 10 -7.96 2.06 3.82
C ILE A 10 -7.87 3.48 4.36
N VAL A 11 -8.36 3.69 5.58
CA VAL A 11 -8.19 4.94 6.33
C VAL A 11 -7.17 4.71 7.44
N TYR A 12 -6.15 5.56 7.48
CA TYR A 12 -5.07 5.53 8.46
C TYR A 12 -4.81 6.96 8.93
N GLU A 13 -4.92 7.20 10.25
CA GLU A 13 -4.73 8.54 10.87
C GLU A 13 -5.52 9.66 10.15
N GLY A 14 -6.80 9.40 9.85
CA GLY A 14 -7.67 10.35 9.13
C GLY A 14 -7.37 10.52 7.63
N THR A 15 -6.30 9.91 7.12
CA THR A 15 -5.90 10.01 5.70
C THR A 15 -6.37 8.79 4.92
N ASN A 16 -6.90 9.02 3.71
CA ASN A 16 -7.31 7.96 2.79
C ASN A 16 -6.11 7.47 1.98
N TYR A 17 -5.90 6.15 1.98
CA TYR A 17 -4.93 5.47 1.14
C TYR A 17 -5.62 4.47 0.22
N TYR A 18 -5.03 4.29 -0.96
CA TYR A 18 -5.40 3.27 -1.92
C TYR A 18 -4.21 2.36 -2.16
N TRP A 19 -4.47 1.06 -2.27
CA TRP A 19 -3.40 0.09 -2.46
C TRP A 19 -3.81 -1.02 -3.41
N TYR A 20 -2.80 -1.63 -4.03
CA TYR A 20 -2.95 -2.75 -4.95
C TYR A 20 -1.65 -3.55 -5.01
N VAL A 21 -1.74 -4.82 -5.40
CA VAL A 21 -0.59 -5.66 -5.69
C VAL A 21 -0.31 -5.60 -7.18
N ARG A 22 0.94 -5.35 -7.55
CA ARG A 22 1.42 -5.46 -8.93
C ARG A 22 2.33 -6.67 -9.05
N ILE A 23 2.03 -7.52 -10.03
CA ILE A 23 2.79 -8.73 -10.35
C ILE A 23 3.49 -8.50 -11.69
N ASN A 24 4.82 -8.58 -11.70
CA ASN A 24 5.64 -8.50 -12.91
C ASN A 24 6.69 -9.63 -12.90
N GLU A 25 7.43 -9.80 -14.01
CA GLU A 25 8.51 -10.81 -14.15
C GLU A 25 9.62 -10.69 -13.08
N HIS A 26 9.81 -9.49 -12.52
CA HIS A 26 10.80 -9.20 -11.49
C HIS A 26 10.28 -9.37 -10.05
N GLY A 27 9.07 -9.90 -9.88
CA GLY A 27 8.44 -10.17 -8.58
C GLY A 27 7.20 -9.32 -8.33
N HIS A 28 6.67 -9.47 -7.11
CA HIS A 28 5.40 -8.87 -6.72
C HIS A 28 5.63 -7.76 -5.71
N ARG A 29 4.88 -6.67 -5.87
CA ARG A 29 4.98 -5.50 -5.00
C ARG A 29 3.63 -4.99 -4.56
N VAL A 30 3.54 -4.56 -3.32
CA VAL A 30 2.42 -3.79 -2.80
C VAL A 30 2.69 -2.31 -3.07
N HIS A 31 1.80 -1.66 -3.79
CA HIS A 31 1.79 -0.21 -3.96
C HIS A 31 0.78 0.41 -3.01
N ILE A 32 1.17 1.45 -2.28
CA ILE A 32 0.30 2.22 -1.37
C ILE A 32 0.40 3.70 -1.77
N ILE A 33 -0.73 4.35 -2.02
CA ILE A 33 -0.80 5.73 -2.53
C ILE A 33 -1.81 6.52 -1.70
N SER A 34 -1.44 7.70 -1.21
CA SER A 34 -2.39 8.60 -0.54
C SER A 34 -3.37 9.25 -1.54
N ASP A 35 -4.56 9.64 -1.10
CA ASP A 35 -5.58 10.25 -1.98
C ASP A 35 -5.10 11.52 -2.69
N ASP A 36 -4.28 12.30 -1.98
CA ASP A 36 -3.61 13.53 -2.43
C ASP A 36 -2.32 13.24 -3.22
N LYS A 37 -1.92 11.97 -3.37
CA LYS A 37 -0.75 11.49 -4.11
C LYS A 37 0.62 11.95 -3.57
N LYS A 38 0.69 12.56 -2.39
CA LYS A 38 1.97 12.96 -1.78
C LYS A 38 2.77 11.78 -1.23
N VAL A 39 2.09 10.71 -0.84
CA VAL A 39 2.74 9.47 -0.39
C VAL A 39 2.56 8.40 -1.45
N HIS A 40 3.67 7.81 -1.89
CA HIS A 40 3.70 6.65 -2.77
C HIS A 40 4.77 5.69 -2.26
N LEU A 41 4.34 4.52 -1.78
CA LEU A 41 5.20 3.50 -1.19
C LEU A 41 5.14 2.22 -2.00
N GLU A 42 6.27 1.51 -2.02
CA GLU A 42 6.43 0.21 -2.64
C GLU A 42 7.07 -0.74 -1.63
N TYR A 43 6.40 -1.87 -1.37
CA TYR A 43 6.93 -2.93 -0.51
C TYR A 43 7.03 -4.24 -1.29
N PRO A 44 8.09 -5.04 -1.07
CA PRO A 44 8.18 -6.37 -1.66
C PRO A 44 7.05 -7.26 -1.12
N PHE A 45 6.47 -8.07 -2.00
CA PHE A 45 5.48 -9.08 -1.67
C PHE A 45 6.00 -10.44 -2.14
N LEU A 46 6.55 -11.21 -1.19
CA LEU A 46 7.33 -12.41 -1.51
C LEU A 46 6.45 -13.66 -1.67
N ASP A 47 5.33 -13.72 -0.96
CA ASP A 47 4.49 -14.90 -0.89
C ASP A 47 3.13 -14.64 -1.54
N THR A 48 2.90 -15.17 -2.75
CA THR A 48 1.62 -15.00 -3.46
C THR A 48 0.51 -15.92 -2.97
N GLU A 49 0.83 -16.93 -2.19
CA GLU A 49 -0.16 -17.86 -1.67
C GLU A 49 -0.96 -17.19 -0.54
N ILE A 50 -0.34 -16.24 0.17
CA ILE A 50 -0.97 -15.47 1.24
C ILE A 50 -1.40 -14.09 0.74
N PRO A 51 -2.71 -13.79 0.63
CA PRO A 51 -3.16 -12.50 0.14
C PRO A 51 -2.74 -11.36 1.08
N VAL A 52 -2.29 -10.24 0.52
CA VAL A 52 -2.06 -9.01 1.30
C VAL A 52 -3.36 -8.59 1.96
N THR A 53 -3.29 -8.26 3.24
CA THR A 53 -4.43 -7.86 4.06
C THR A 53 -4.39 -6.36 4.38
N PRO A 54 -5.52 -5.75 4.77
CA PRO A 54 -5.54 -4.38 5.27
C PRO A 54 -4.60 -4.16 6.49
N GLN A 55 -4.35 -5.19 7.29
CA GLN A 55 -3.46 -5.09 8.45
C GLN A 55 -2.00 -4.93 8.01
N ASP A 56 -1.58 -5.62 6.95
CA ASP A 56 -0.24 -5.45 6.36
C ASP A 56 -0.04 -4.01 5.89
N ILE A 57 -1.04 -3.43 5.24
CA ILE A 57 -1.01 -2.03 4.80
C ILE A 57 -0.88 -1.06 5.98
N ARG A 58 -1.58 -1.33 7.09
CA ARG A 58 -1.41 -0.52 8.32
C ARG A 58 0.00 -0.65 8.88
N ASN A 59 0.58 -1.84 8.87
CA ASN A 59 1.94 -2.07 9.36
C ASN A 59 2.96 -1.33 8.49
N TYR A 60 2.81 -1.36 7.16
CA TYR A 60 3.65 -0.60 6.24
C TYR A 60 3.55 0.91 6.47
N LEU A 61 2.34 1.45 6.61
CA LEU A 61 2.13 2.86 6.91
C LEU A 61 2.73 3.23 8.27
N LYS A 62 2.54 2.40 9.29
CA LYS A 62 3.15 2.59 10.62
C LYS A 62 4.67 2.64 10.52
N GLN A 63 5.29 1.70 9.80
CA GLN A 63 6.74 1.68 9.58
C GLN A 63 7.21 2.94 8.84
N TYR A 64 6.53 3.35 7.77
CA TYR A 64 6.87 4.55 7.02
C TYR A 64 6.88 5.81 7.90
N TYR A 65 5.81 6.03 8.67
CA TYR A 65 5.72 7.20 9.55
C TYR A 65 6.66 7.12 10.77
N ALA A 66 6.98 5.92 11.25
CA ALA A 66 7.96 5.74 12.33
C ALA A 66 9.40 6.00 11.89
N ASN A 67 9.72 5.96 10.59
CA ASN A 67 11.06 6.26 10.06
C ASN A 67 11.23 7.71 9.58
N ILE A 68 10.16 8.52 9.60
CA ILE A 68 10.18 9.94 9.20
C ILE A 68 10.24 10.89 10.41
N LEU A 69 9.90 10.37 11.60
CA LEU A 69 9.99 11.05 12.90
C LEU A 69 11.30 10.67 13.59
#